data_AF-G4N8R7-F1
#
_entry.id   AF-G4N8R7-F1
#
_cell.length_a   1.000
_cell.length_b   1.000
_cell.length_c   1.000
_cell.angle_alpha   90.00
_cell.angle_beta   90.00
_cell.angle_gamma   90.00
#
_symmetry.space_group_name_H-M   'P 1'
#
loop_
_entity.id
_entity.type
_entity.pdbx_description
1 polymer ?
#
loop_
_entity_poly.entity_id
_entity_poly.type
_entity_poly.pdbx_seq_one_letter_code
_entity_poly.pdbx_strand_id
1 'polypeptide(L)'
;MQLNMGEGKSSVIVPLVVSLFADGTQLVRVIVAKPQSKQMLQMLLAKLGGLLDVHVFQLPFSRALRLDPAQVNDIAADLNRCMRKGGILLVQPEQILSFKFMGFKYLINGQESIGCTFLEGQQFFDENSRDIVDESDENFSVKFELVYTMGTQRPINYSPYRWKLVQNVMDVVRDVAPSVAQEVPASLEIHNQFGMGSFPRLRILKANGKQALVQEVAFRICATGLFGLPIARQNEKSRAALLT
;
A
#
# COMPACT_ATOMS: atom_id res chain seq x y z
N MET A 1 5.94 -15.72 -22.24
CA MET A 1 7.40 -15.91 -22.29
C MET A 1 8.00 -15.01 -21.21
N GLN A 2 8.82 -15.53 -20.30
CA GLN A 2 9.48 -14.76 -19.25
C GLN A 2 10.99 -14.88 -19.45
N LEU A 3 11.70 -13.75 -19.51
CA LEU A 3 13.16 -13.73 -19.64
C LEU A 3 13.80 -13.49 -18.28
N ASN A 4 14.99 -14.04 -18.06
CA ASN A 4 15.77 -13.80 -16.84
C ASN A 4 16.30 -12.35 -16.78
N MET A 5 16.76 -11.91 -15.61
CA MET A 5 17.43 -10.62 -15.48
C MET A 5 18.71 -10.61 -16.33
N GLY A 6 18.98 -9.49 -17.03
CA GLY A 6 20.15 -9.33 -17.90
C GLY A 6 19.96 -9.79 -19.36
N GLU A 7 18.85 -10.45 -19.70
CA GLU A 7 18.54 -10.95 -21.05
C GLU A 7 17.99 -9.85 -22.00
N GLY A 8 18.04 -8.59 -21.60
CA GLY A 8 17.65 -7.46 -22.45
C GLY A 8 16.15 -7.14 -22.49
N LYS A 9 15.36 -7.55 -21.49
CA LYS A 9 13.93 -7.15 -21.34
C LYS A 9 13.75 -5.63 -21.47
N SER A 10 14.40 -4.88 -20.58
CA SER A 10 14.28 -3.43 -20.53
C SER A 10 15.00 -2.73 -21.69
N SER A 11 16.10 -3.29 -22.20
CA SER A 11 16.95 -2.63 -23.20
C SER A 11 16.58 -2.94 -24.65
N VAL A 12 15.82 -4.00 -24.91
CA VAL A 12 15.42 -4.44 -26.26
C VAL A 12 13.91 -4.50 -26.40
N ILE A 13 13.22 -5.20 -25.49
CA ILE A 13 11.78 -5.43 -25.62
C ILE A 13 11.00 -4.14 -25.38
N VAL A 14 11.29 -3.42 -24.29
CA VAL A 14 10.57 -2.18 -23.98
C VAL A 14 10.65 -1.17 -25.14
N PRO A 15 11.83 -0.79 -25.68
CA PRO A 15 11.90 0.13 -26.82
C PRO A 15 11.16 -0.37 -28.06
N LEU A 16 11.27 -1.66 -28.37
CA LEU A 16 10.61 -2.26 -29.52
C LEU A 16 9.08 -2.14 -29.41
N VAL A 17 8.54 -2.58 -28.28
CA VAL A 17 7.09 -2.58 -28.02
C VAL A 17 6.56 -1.15 -27.97
N VAL A 18 7.29 -0.25 -27.31
CA VAL A 18 6.93 1.16 -27.25
C VAL A 18 6.91 1.79 -28.64
N SER A 19 7.92 1.54 -29.48
CA SER A 19 7.99 2.09 -30.84
C SER A 19 6.84 1.61 -31.75
N LEU A 20 6.34 0.39 -31.51
CA LEU A 20 5.19 -0.15 -32.24
C LEU A 20 3.87 0.52 -31.84
N PHE A 21 3.69 0.81 -30.54
CA PHE A 21 2.42 1.31 -30.02
C PHE A 21 2.33 2.84 -29.97
N ALA A 22 3.45 3.54 -30.11
CA ALA A 22 3.49 4.99 -30.09
C ALA A 22 3.05 5.58 -31.45
N ASP A 23 1.84 5.21 -31.90
CA ASP A 23 1.29 5.50 -33.23
C ASP A 23 0.31 6.69 -33.26
N GLY A 24 0.00 7.27 -32.10
CA GLY A 24 -0.94 8.36 -31.96
C GLY A 24 -2.35 7.99 -31.54
N THR A 25 -2.70 6.69 -31.55
CA THR A 25 -4.04 6.20 -31.23
C THR A 25 -4.29 6.06 -29.73
N GLN A 26 -3.25 5.71 -28.97
CA GLN A 26 -3.28 5.57 -27.53
C GLN A 26 -2.05 6.22 -26.90
N LEU A 27 -2.19 6.69 -25.67
CA LEU A 27 -1.07 7.18 -24.87
C LEU A 27 -0.25 5.99 -24.35
N VAL A 28 0.94 5.79 -24.89
CA VAL A 28 1.85 4.75 -24.40
C VAL A 28 2.51 5.21 -23.11
N ARG A 29 2.32 4.45 -22.03
CA ARG A 29 2.92 4.73 -20.72
C ARG A 29 3.92 3.64 -20.36
N VAL A 30 5.17 4.03 -20.13
CA VAL A 30 6.21 3.13 -19.61
C VAL A 30 6.26 3.30 -18.10
N ILE A 31 5.87 2.25 -17.39
CA ILE A 31 5.80 2.24 -15.92
C ILE A 31 7.04 1.54 -15.38
N VAL A 32 7.80 2.25 -14.54
CA VAL A 32 9.04 1.75 -13.94
C VAL A 32 9.16 2.16 -12.48
N ALA A 33 9.86 1.35 -11.70
CA ALA A 33 10.17 1.69 -10.32
C ALA A 33 11.04 2.94 -10.24
N LYS A 34 10.85 3.75 -9.20
CA LYS A 34 11.61 4.99 -8.97
C LYS A 34 13.14 4.84 -9.11
N PRO A 35 13.80 3.78 -8.60
CA PRO A 35 15.25 3.59 -8.77
C PRO A 35 15.69 3.44 -10.23
N GLN A 36 14.87 2.82 -11.07
CA GLN A 36 15.18 2.49 -12.47
C GLN A 36 14.79 3.62 -13.44
N SER A 37 13.95 4.56 -12.99
CA SER A 37 13.37 5.62 -13.84
C SER A 37 14.41 6.45 -14.61
N LYS A 38 15.52 6.84 -13.98
CA LYS A 38 16.58 7.61 -14.66
C LYS A 38 17.29 6.80 -15.74
N GLN A 39 17.55 5.52 -15.46
CA GLN A 39 18.19 4.61 -16.41
C GLN A 39 17.26 4.34 -17.60
N MET A 40 15.98 4.07 -17.34
CA MET A 40 14.97 3.88 -18.37
C MET A 40 14.83 5.12 -19.25
N LEU A 41 14.80 6.32 -18.67
CA LEU A 41 14.75 7.57 -19.44
C LEU A 41 15.93 7.69 -20.41
N GLN A 42 17.16 7.52 -19.91
CA GLN A 42 18.36 7.60 -20.75
C GLN A 42 18.34 6.56 -21.87
N MET A 43 17.88 5.35 -21.56
CA MET A 43 17.76 4.26 -22.53
C MET A 43 16.72 4.59 -23.61
N LEU A 44 15.52 5.04 -23.25
CA LEU A 44 14.48 5.42 -24.20
C LEU A 44 14.93 6.59 -25.09
N LEU A 45 15.56 7.61 -24.51
CA LEU A 45 16.09 8.74 -25.29
C LEU A 45 17.17 8.30 -26.27
N ALA A 46 18.11 7.46 -25.83
CA ALA A 46 19.20 6.98 -26.69
C ALA A 46 18.70 6.06 -27.82
N LYS A 47 17.64 5.29 -27.60
CA LYS A 47 17.11 4.33 -28.57
C LYS A 47 16.05 4.91 -29.49
N LEU A 48 15.23 5.84 -28.99
CA LEU A 48 14.02 6.30 -29.66
C LEU A 48 14.04 7.79 -30.03
N GLY A 49 14.85 8.61 -29.36
CA GLY A 49 14.93 10.05 -29.63
C GLY A 49 15.77 10.44 -30.85
N GLY A 50 16.44 9.47 -31.49
CA GLY A 50 17.23 9.68 -32.70
C GLY A 50 16.37 9.59 -33.97
N LEU A 51 16.71 8.67 -34.88
CA LEU A 51 16.03 8.50 -36.16
C LEU A 51 14.52 8.20 -36.08
N LEU A 52 14.05 7.68 -34.94
CA LEU A 52 12.63 7.39 -34.74
C LEU A 52 11.82 8.63 -34.31
N ASP A 53 12.49 9.72 -33.92
CA ASP A 53 11.89 11.00 -33.47
C ASP A 53 10.77 10.85 -32.43
N VAL A 54 10.88 9.81 -31.59
CA VAL A 54 9.88 9.54 -30.57
C VAL A 54 10.20 10.37 -29.33
N HIS A 55 9.25 11.21 -28.96
CA HIS A 55 9.38 12.10 -27.82
C HIS A 55 9.07 11.37 -26.51
N VAL A 56 9.99 11.43 -25.55
CA VAL A 56 9.79 10.87 -24.21
C VAL A 56 9.38 12.00 -23.26
N PHE A 57 8.13 11.96 -22.82
CA PHE A 57 7.54 12.84 -21.82
C PHE A 57 7.70 12.24 -20.42
N GLN A 58 7.77 13.09 -19.41
CA GLN A 58 7.71 12.68 -18.01
C GLN A 58 6.51 13.36 -17.35
N LEU A 59 5.85 12.65 -16.44
CA LEU A 59 4.76 13.23 -15.66
C LEU A 59 5.34 13.92 -14.41
N PRO A 60 5.34 15.26 -14.28
CA PRO A 60 5.98 15.94 -13.15
C PRO A 60 5.09 15.95 -11.89
N PHE A 61 4.37 14.87 -11.61
CA PHE A 61 3.50 14.81 -10.43
C PHE A 61 4.28 14.48 -9.18
N SER A 62 4.03 15.28 -8.15
CA SER A 62 4.37 14.94 -6.78
C SER A 62 3.22 15.39 -5.88
N ARG A 63 3.08 14.75 -4.72
CA ARG A 63 2.08 15.12 -3.72
C ARG A 63 2.17 16.58 -3.24
N ALA A 64 3.36 17.18 -3.33
CA ALA A 64 3.61 18.57 -2.92
C ALA A 64 3.13 19.59 -3.96
N LEU A 65 2.85 19.15 -5.19
CA LEU A 65 2.41 19.99 -6.28
C LEU A 65 1.06 20.63 -5.92
N ARG A 66 0.99 21.96 -6.02
CA ARG A 66 -0.24 22.73 -5.89
C ARG A 66 -0.54 23.27 -7.28
N LEU A 67 -1.56 22.71 -7.90
CA LEU A 67 -1.98 23.09 -9.24
C LEU A 67 -3.14 24.07 -9.14
N ASP A 68 -3.05 25.14 -9.92
CA ASP A 68 -4.20 25.98 -10.24
C ASP A 68 -4.97 25.40 -11.46
N PRO A 69 -6.18 25.88 -11.76
CA PRO A 69 -6.96 25.37 -12.88
C PRO A 69 -6.26 25.47 -14.25
N ALA A 70 -5.45 26.51 -14.48
CA ALA A 70 -4.74 26.69 -15.75
C ALA A 70 -3.67 25.61 -15.91
N GLN A 71 -2.90 25.36 -14.86
CA GLN A 71 -1.86 24.32 -14.85
C GLN A 71 -2.44 22.91 -15.05
N VAL A 72 -3.64 22.62 -14.54
CA VAL A 72 -4.31 21.33 -14.79
C VAL A 72 -4.70 21.19 -16.26
N ASN A 73 -5.21 22.26 -16.87
CA ASN A 73 -5.53 22.27 -18.29
C ASN A 73 -4.28 22.12 -19.17
N ASP A 74 -3.18 22.77 -18.81
CA ASP A 74 -1.90 22.63 -19.50
C ASP A 74 -1.39 21.18 -19.45
N ILE A 75 -1.50 20.52 -18.30
CA ILE A 75 -1.16 19.10 -18.15
C ILE A 75 -2.06 18.22 -19.05
N ALA A 76 -3.37 18.46 -19.06
CA ALA A 76 -4.28 17.71 -19.92
C ALA A 76 -3.97 17.93 -21.41
N ALA A 77 -3.60 19.15 -21.80
CA ALA A 77 -3.18 19.48 -23.15
C ALA A 77 -1.85 18.79 -23.51
N ASP A 78 -0.89 18.75 -22.59
CA ASP A 78 0.40 18.09 -22.76
C ASP A 78 0.25 16.58 -22.92
N LEU A 79 -0.62 15.94 -22.14
CA LEU A 79 -0.94 14.52 -22.27
C LEU A 79 -1.59 14.20 -23.61
N ASN A 80 -2.57 15.00 -24.04
CA ASN A 80 -3.19 14.86 -25.36
C ASN A 80 -2.18 15.07 -26.49
N ARG A 81 -1.27 16.04 -26.34
CA ARG A 81 -0.20 16.30 -27.31
C ARG A 81 0.80 15.16 -27.35
N CYS A 82 1.18 14.61 -26.20
CA CYS A 82 2.01 13.42 -26.10
C CYS A 82 1.38 12.27 -26.87
N MET A 83 0.10 11.97 -26.63
CA MET A 83 -0.62 10.93 -27.36
C MET A 83 -0.60 11.20 -28.86
N ARG A 84 -1.13 12.33 -29.33
CA ARG A 84 -1.27 12.63 -30.77
C ARG A 84 0.04 12.62 -31.56
N LYS A 85 1.17 12.93 -30.90
CA LYS A 85 2.49 12.91 -31.53
C LYS A 85 3.13 11.51 -31.57
N GLY A 86 2.46 10.47 -31.08
CA GLY A 86 3.10 9.17 -30.88
C GLY A 86 4.22 9.27 -29.83
N GLY A 87 4.02 10.10 -28.81
CA GLY A 87 4.95 10.26 -27.71
C GLY A 87 4.79 9.17 -26.66
N ILE A 88 5.83 9.02 -25.84
CA ILE A 88 5.89 8.04 -24.75
C ILE A 88 5.84 8.81 -23.45
N LEU A 89 5.00 8.37 -22.51
CA LEU A 89 4.99 8.93 -21.18
C LEU A 89 5.72 7.97 -20.21
N LEU A 90 6.86 8.38 -19.69
CA LEU A 90 7.56 7.66 -18.63
C LEU A 90 6.95 8.03 -17.27
N VAL A 91 6.44 7.03 -16.55
CA VAL A 91 5.68 7.22 -15.31
C VAL A 91 6.16 6.27 -14.21
N GLN A 92 6.09 6.72 -12.97
CA GLN A 92 6.30 5.89 -11.78
C GLN A 92 4.94 5.55 -11.13
N PRO A 93 4.78 4.38 -10.49
CA PRO A 93 3.53 4.04 -9.80
C PRO A 93 3.04 5.13 -8.85
N GLU A 94 3.95 5.78 -8.14
CA GLU A 94 3.64 6.85 -7.18
C GLU A 94 3.04 8.09 -7.86
N GLN A 95 3.41 8.36 -9.11
CA GLN A 95 2.89 9.49 -9.89
C GLN A 95 1.47 9.21 -10.38
N ILE A 96 1.20 7.97 -10.84
CA ILE A 96 -0.15 7.51 -11.22
C ILE A 96 -1.09 7.64 -10.02
N LEU A 97 -0.67 7.13 -8.86
CA LEU A 97 -1.46 7.20 -7.63
C LEU A 97 -1.65 8.66 -7.18
N SER A 98 -0.60 9.49 -7.23
CA SER A 98 -0.71 10.90 -6.89
C SER A 98 -1.72 11.63 -7.79
N PHE A 99 -1.71 11.36 -9.09
CA PHE A 99 -2.69 11.90 -10.03
C PHE A 99 -4.12 11.50 -9.66
N LYS A 100 -4.36 10.19 -9.43
CA LYS A 100 -5.67 9.65 -9.00
C LYS A 100 -6.18 10.30 -7.72
N PHE A 101 -5.33 10.46 -6.71
CA PHE A 101 -5.74 11.01 -5.41
C PHE A 101 -5.83 12.54 -5.40
N MET A 102 -5.18 13.25 -6.33
CA MET A 102 -5.28 14.71 -6.42
C MET A 102 -6.70 15.16 -6.74
N GLY A 103 -7.42 14.48 -7.64
CA GLY A 103 -8.83 14.78 -7.91
C GLY A 103 -9.69 14.75 -6.65
N PHE A 104 -9.64 13.64 -5.90
CA PHE A 104 -10.35 13.52 -4.62
C PHE A 104 -9.93 14.57 -3.59
N LYS A 105 -8.63 14.91 -3.52
CA LYS A 105 -8.13 15.96 -2.64
C LYS A 105 -8.76 17.32 -2.96
N TYR A 106 -8.86 17.70 -4.23
CA TYR A 106 -9.48 18.95 -4.63
C TYR A 106 -10.99 18.96 -4.32
N LEU A 107 -11.69 17.85 -4.60
CA LEU A 107 -13.12 17.69 -4.28
C LEU A 107 -13.41 17.83 -2.78
N ILE A 108 -12.65 17.12 -1.92
CA ILE A 108 -12.82 17.18 -0.46
C ILE A 108 -12.58 18.60 0.08
N ASN A 109 -11.69 19.37 -0.55
CA ASN A 109 -11.39 20.75 -0.17
C ASN A 109 -12.37 21.78 -0.78
N GLY A 110 -13.45 21.34 -1.45
CA GLY A 110 -14.45 22.21 -2.05
C GLY A 110 -14.02 22.86 -3.38
N GLN A 111 -12.94 22.39 -4.00
CA GLN A 111 -12.44 22.89 -5.28
C GLN A 111 -12.96 22.00 -6.43
N GLU A 112 -14.29 22.01 -6.62
CA GLU A 112 -14.98 21.08 -7.52
C GLU A 112 -14.50 21.13 -8.96
N SER A 113 -14.36 22.32 -9.55
CA SER A 113 -13.91 22.48 -10.93
C SER A 113 -12.57 21.79 -11.21
N ILE A 114 -11.57 21.98 -10.34
CA ILE A 114 -10.26 21.36 -10.47
C ILE A 114 -10.36 19.84 -10.26
N GLY A 115 -11.14 19.43 -9.26
CA GLY A 115 -11.39 18.02 -8.97
C GLY A 115 -12.00 17.27 -10.16
N CYS A 116 -12.98 17.87 -10.84
CA CYS A 116 -13.61 17.31 -12.03
C CYS A 116 -12.62 17.17 -13.19
N THR A 117 -11.78 18.18 -13.46
CA THR A 117 -10.76 18.08 -14.52
C THR A 117 -9.75 16.95 -14.26
N PHE A 118 -9.40 16.70 -12.99
CA PHE A 118 -8.58 15.55 -12.64
C PHE A 118 -9.28 14.21 -12.88
N LEU A 119 -10.58 14.13 -12.57
CA LEU A 119 -11.37 12.93 -12.83
C LEU A 119 -11.51 12.67 -14.33
N GLU A 120 -11.73 13.71 -15.14
CA GLU A 120 -11.74 13.62 -16.60
C GLU A 120 -10.38 13.15 -17.13
N GLY A 121 -9.27 13.70 -16.62
CA GLY A 121 -7.93 13.24 -16.97
C GLY A 121 -7.68 11.78 -16.56
N GLN A 122 -8.26 11.34 -15.44
CA GLN A 122 -8.17 9.95 -15.00
C GLN A 122 -8.99 9.02 -15.90
N GLN A 123 -10.19 9.45 -16.32
CA GLN A 123 -10.98 8.74 -17.31
C GLN A 123 -10.25 8.64 -18.65
N PHE A 124 -9.61 9.73 -19.10
CA PHE A 124 -8.77 9.72 -20.28
C PHE A 124 -7.66 8.66 -20.17
N PHE A 125 -6.98 8.58 -19.02
CA PHE A 125 -5.98 7.55 -18.81
C PHE A 125 -6.53 6.13 -18.88
N ASP A 126 -7.70 5.88 -18.30
CA ASP A 126 -8.31 4.56 -18.26
C ASP A 126 -8.82 4.11 -19.64
N GLU A 127 -9.29 5.04 -20.48
CA GLU A 127 -9.84 4.75 -21.81
C GLU A 127 -8.80 4.79 -22.94
N ASN A 128 -7.78 5.64 -22.83
CA ASN A 128 -6.89 5.99 -23.94
C ASN A 128 -5.42 5.61 -23.70
N SER A 129 -5.07 4.92 -22.62
CA SER A 129 -3.66 4.53 -22.37
C SER A 129 -3.36 3.08 -22.69
N ARG A 130 -2.10 2.82 -23.02
CA ARG A 130 -1.51 1.48 -23.10
C ARG A 130 -0.28 1.41 -22.21
N ASP A 131 -0.36 0.55 -21.19
CA ASP A 131 0.68 0.45 -20.16
C ASP A 131 1.68 -0.65 -20.48
N ILE A 132 2.96 -0.30 -20.42
CA ILE A 132 4.09 -1.21 -20.51
C ILE A 132 4.81 -1.14 -19.18
N VAL A 133 4.72 -2.21 -18.40
CA VAL A 133 5.29 -2.28 -17.05
C VAL A 133 6.57 -3.09 -17.10
N ASP A 134 7.69 -2.44 -16.76
CA ASP A 134 8.97 -3.13 -16.55
C ASP A 134 9.08 -3.58 -15.09
N GLU A 135 9.70 -4.73 -14.82
CA GLU A 135 9.80 -5.33 -13.47
C GLU A 135 8.45 -5.35 -12.72
N SER A 136 7.46 -6.02 -13.32
CA SER A 136 6.08 -6.03 -12.84
C SER A 136 5.88 -6.71 -11.48
N ASP A 137 6.74 -7.66 -11.12
CA ASP A 137 6.78 -8.28 -9.79
C ASP A 137 7.17 -7.28 -8.69
N GLU A 138 8.09 -6.37 -8.98
CA GLU A 138 8.40 -5.26 -8.09
C GLU A 138 7.27 -4.23 -8.09
N ASN A 139 6.83 -3.74 -9.26
CA ASN A 139 5.84 -2.65 -9.36
C ASN A 139 4.46 -3.02 -8.80
N PHE A 140 4.07 -4.30 -8.82
CA PHE A 140 2.82 -4.79 -8.24
C PHE A 140 2.98 -5.41 -6.84
N SER A 141 4.16 -5.30 -6.24
CA SER A 141 4.37 -5.77 -4.87
C SER A 141 3.59 -4.93 -3.86
N VAL A 142 2.98 -5.59 -2.88
CA VAL A 142 2.29 -4.94 -1.74
C VAL A 142 3.20 -3.99 -0.95
N LYS A 143 4.52 -4.11 -1.09
CA LYS A 143 5.49 -3.18 -0.49
C LYS A 143 5.39 -1.76 -1.04
N PHE A 144 4.86 -1.59 -2.26
CA PHE A 144 4.65 -0.30 -2.91
C PHE A 144 3.23 0.25 -2.71
N GLU A 145 2.43 -0.34 -1.82
CA GLU A 145 1.12 0.20 -1.46
C GLU A 145 1.31 1.54 -0.71
N LEU A 146 1.05 2.65 -1.42
CA LEU A 146 1.13 3.98 -0.85
C LEU A 146 -0.11 4.28 -0.02
N VAL A 147 0.06 4.44 1.29
CA VAL A 147 -0.97 5.01 2.17
C VAL A 147 -1.03 6.54 1.95
N TYR A 148 -2.02 7.00 1.18
CA TYR A 148 -2.21 8.43 0.90
C TYR A 148 -2.98 9.12 2.03
N THR A 149 -2.24 9.65 3.00
CA THR A 149 -2.85 10.39 4.12
C THR A 149 -3.38 11.75 3.67
N MET A 150 -4.52 12.17 4.22
CA MET A 150 -5.14 13.46 3.90
C MET A 150 -5.43 14.24 5.19
N GLY A 151 -5.28 15.56 5.12
CA GLY A 151 -5.48 16.46 6.26
C GLY A 151 -4.26 16.60 7.16
N THR A 152 -4.49 17.10 8.37
CA THR A 152 -3.44 17.28 9.38
C THR A 152 -3.13 15.96 10.09
N GLN A 153 -1.89 15.82 10.58
CA GLN A 153 -1.53 14.68 11.42
C GLN A 153 -2.45 14.63 12.63
N ARG A 154 -3.18 13.52 12.77
CA ARG A 154 -4.05 13.24 13.91
C ARG A 154 -3.65 11.90 14.51
N PRO A 155 -3.92 11.65 15.80
CA PRO A 155 -3.82 10.31 16.35
C PRO A 155 -4.60 9.33 15.47
N ILE A 156 -4.00 8.18 15.15
CA ILE A 156 -4.71 7.10 14.46
C ILE A 156 -5.96 6.77 15.27
N ASN A 157 -7.06 6.43 14.60
CA ASN A 157 -8.29 6.00 15.28
C ASN A 157 -7.97 4.98 16.38
N TYR A 158 -8.52 5.23 17.56
CA TYR A 158 -8.34 4.43 18.78
C TYR A 158 -6.93 4.51 19.41
N SER A 159 -6.05 5.42 18.97
CA SER A 159 -4.80 5.72 19.70
C SER A 159 -5.08 6.32 21.09
N PRO A 160 -4.28 6.00 22.13
CA PRO A 160 -3.16 5.05 22.15
C PRO A 160 -3.60 3.59 22.34
N TYR A 161 -4.89 3.36 22.61
CA TYR A 161 -5.44 2.04 22.93
C TYR A 161 -5.19 1.01 21.81
N ARG A 162 -5.14 1.43 20.55
CA ARG A 162 -4.90 0.56 19.39
C ARG A 162 -3.64 -0.30 19.55
N TRP A 163 -2.54 0.28 20.03
CA TRP A 163 -1.29 -0.46 20.23
C TRP A 163 -1.12 -0.97 21.67
N LYS A 164 -1.75 -0.31 22.65
CA LYS A 164 -1.80 -0.81 24.03
C LYS A 164 -2.64 -2.07 24.18
N LEU A 165 -3.66 -2.26 23.34
CA LEU A 165 -4.58 -3.38 23.44
C LEU A 165 -3.86 -4.73 23.41
N VAL A 166 -2.95 -4.90 22.44
CA VAL A 166 -2.15 -6.12 22.32
C VAL A 166 -1.26 -6.33 23.55
N GLN A 167 -0.66 -5.25 24.08
CA GLN A 167 0.16 -5.32 25.30
C GLN A 167 -0.69 -5.75 26.51
N ASN A 168 -1.87 -5.17 26.68
CA ASN A 168 -2.78 -5.53 27.76
C ASN A 168 -3.25 -6.99 27.65
N VAL A 169 -3.52 -7.50 26.43
CA VAL A 169 -3.82 -8.93 26.22
C VAL A 169 -2.63 -9.79 26.60
N MET A 170 -1.41 -9.39 26.20
CA MET A 170 -0.20 -10.11 26.57
C MET A 170 0.01 -10.13 28.08
N ASP A 171 -0.29 -9.04 28.79
CA ASP A 171 -0.25 -9.01 30.25
C ASP A 171 -1.20 -10.07 30.87
N VAL A 172 -2.42 -10.19 30.33
CA VAL A 172 -3.36 -11.27 30.74
C VAL A 172 -2.79 -12.65 30.44
N VAL A 173 -2.19 -12.85 29.27
CA VAL A 173 -1.54 -14.13 28.91
C VAL A 173 -0.43 -14.47 29.91
N ARG A 174 0.40 -13.50 30.30
CA ARG A 174 1.47 -13.70 31.28
C ARG A 174 0.92 -14.13 32.65
N ASP A 175 -0.20 -13.55 33.07
CA ASP A 175 -0.81 -13.85 34.37
C ASP A 175 -1.50 -15.22 34.38
N VAL A 176 -2.14 -15.60 33.28
CA VAL A 176 -2.91 -16.85 33.15
C VAL A 176 -2.04 -18.06 32.82
N ALA A 177 -1.00 -17.87 31.99
CA ALA A 177 -0.22 -18.98 31.45
C ALA A 177 0.36 -19.94 32.52
N PRO A 178 0.87 -19.48 33.68
CA PRO A 178 1.36 -20.38 34.73
C PRO A 178 0.31 -21.37 35.23
N SER A 179 -0.95 -20.93 35.40
CA SER A 179 -2.06 -21.80 35.81
C SER A 179 -2.35 -22.86 34.74
N VAL A 180 -2.45 -22.42 33.48
CA VAL A 180 -2.69 -23.32 32.35
C VAL A 180 -1.56 -24.33 32.17
N ALA A 181 -0.30 -23.93 32.41
CA ALA A 181 0.84 -24.84 32.33
C ALA A 181 0.82 -25.92 33.42
N GLN A 182 0.22 -25.63 34.59
CA GLN A 182 0.01 -26.64 35.64
C GLN A 182 -1.10 -27.63 35.28
N GLU A 183 -2.16 -27.16 34.61
CA GLU A 183 -3.27 -28.00 34.17
C GLU A 183 -2.90 -28.90 32.98
N VAL A 184 -2.12 -28.39 32.03
CA VAL A 184 -1.70 -29.11 30.81
C VAL A 184 -0.17 -29.09 30.61
N PRO A 185 0.62 -29.67 31.53
CA PRO A 185 2.09 -29.55 31.55
C PRO A 185 2.77 -30.10 30.30
N ALA A 186 2.20 -31.13 29.67
CA ALA A 186 2.74 -31.71 28.44
C ALA A 186 2.41 -30.90 27.17
N SER A 187 1.70 -29.77 27.29
CA SER A 187 1.12 -29.01 26.17
C SER A 187 1.55 -27.54 26.16
N LEU A 188 2.04 -27.02 27.28
CA LEU A 188 2.46 -25.64 27.45
C LEU A 188 3.74 -25.57 28.30
N GLU A 189 4.79 -24.95 27.76
CA GLU A 189 6.03 -24.69 28.50
C GLU A 189 6.24 -23.19 28.68
N ILE A 190 6.74 -22.79 29.85
CA ILE A 190 7.01 -21.40 30.18
C ILE A 190 8.44 -21.27 30.68
N HIS A 191 9.22 -20.42 30.04
CA HIS A 191 10.61 -20.16 30.40
C HIS A 191 10.78 -18.67 30.70
N ASN A 192 11.04 -18.33 31.96
CA ASN A 192 11.28 -16.96 32.40
C ASN A 192 12.79 -16.69 32.51
N GLN A 193 13.48 -16.64 31.38
CA GLN A 193 14.95 -16.56 31.32
C GLN A 193 15.50 -15.18 31.73
N PHE A 194 14.73 -14.11 31.56
CA PHE A 194 15.23 -12.73 31.65
C PHE A 194 14.71 -11.94 32.87
N GLY A 195 13.92 -12.56 33.76
CA GLY A 195 13.53 -11.98 35.04
C GLY A 195 12.55 -10.79 34.95
N MET A 196 12.55 -9.93 35.98
CA MET A 196 11.66 -8.78 36.08
C MET A 196 11.79 -7.84 34.88
N GLY A 197 10.67 -7.41 34.31
CA GLY A 197 10.61 -6.54 33.14
C GLY A 197 10.65 -7.27 31.79
N SER A 198 10.79 -8.60 31.79
CA SER A 198 10.71 -9.41 30.57
C SER A 198 9.35 -10.07 30.39
N PHE A 199 9.01 -10.40 29.14
CA PHE A 199 7.88 -11.29 28.84
C PHE A 199 8.37 -12.74 28.83
N PRO A 200 7.73 -13.68 29.54
CA PRO A 200 8.19 -15.06 29.58
C PRO A 200 8.09 -15.71 28.21
N ARG A 201 9.07 -16.55 27.86
CA ARG A 201 9.02 -17.33 26.63
C ARG A 201 8.04 -18.47 26.80
N LEU A 202 6.91 -18.37 26.10
CA LEU A 202 5.84 -19.36 26.12
C LEU A 202 5.89 -20.23 24.86
N ARG A 203 5.84 -21.55 25.03
CA ARG A 203 5.79 -22.53 23.92
C ARG A 203 4.52 -23.35 24.03
N ILE A 204 3.70 -23.28 22.98
CA ILE A 204 2.50 -24.10 22.85
C ILE A 204 2.89 -25.34 22.04
N LEU A 205 2.88 -26.51 22.68
CA LEU A 205 3.34 -27.75 22.07
C LEU A 205 2.21 -28.54 21.40
N LYS A 206 0.98 -28.39 21.90
CA LYS A 206 -0.19 -29.19 21.48
C LYS A 206 -1.46 -28.34 21.39
N ALA A 207 -2.42 -28.81 20.61
CA ALA A 207 -3.68 -28.08 20.33
C ALA A 207 -4.55 -27.86 21.57
N ASN A 208 -4.60 -28.83 22.49
CA ASN A 208 -5.29 -28.68 23.79
C ASN A 208 -4.68 -27.55 24.63
N GLY A 209 -3.36 -27.40 24.64
CA GLY A 209 -2.68 -26.28 25.32
C GLY A 209 -3.03 -24.92 24.72
N LYS A 210 -3.15 -24.84 23.39
CA LYS A 210 -3.65 -23.64 22.71
C LYS A 210 -5.07 -23.30 23.14
N GLN A 211 -5.97 -24.29 23.14
CA GLN A 211 -7.38 -24.10 23.48
C GLN A 211 -7.56 -23.65 24.93
N ALA A 212 -6.92 -24.33 25.88
CA ALA A 212 -6.97 -23.96 27.29
C ALA A 212 -6.46 -22.53 27.53
N LEU A 213 -5.34 -22.15 26.91
CA LEU A 213 -4.78 -20.80 27.06
C LEU A 213 -5.72 -19.74 26.47
N VAL A 214 -6.29 -19.96 25.28
CA VAL A 214 -7.20 -19.00 24.65
C VAL A 214 -8.49 -18.86 25.45
N GLN A 215 -9.06 -19.97 25.93
CA GLN A 215 -10.28 -19.96 26.73
C GLN A 215 -10.08 -19.20 28.05
N GLU A 216 -8.99 -19.47 28.76
CA GLU A 216 -8.75 -18.82 30.05
C GLU A 216 -8.42 -17.33 29.89
N VAL A 217 -7.69 -16.95 28.84
CA VAL A 217 -7.47 -15.54 28.50
C VAL A 217 -8.80 -14.84 28.15
N ALA A 218 -9.65 -15.47 27.34
CA ALA A 218 -10.94 -14.92 26.97
C ALA A 218 -11.87 -14.78 28.18
N PHE A 219 -11.91 -15.80 29.04
CA PHE A 219 -12.67 -15.77 30.30
C PHE A 219 -12.21 -14.64 31.20
N ARG A 220 -10.89 -14.52 31.42
CA ARG A 220 -10.30 -13.44 32.22
C ARG A 220 -10.66 -12.06 31.67
N ILE A 221 -10.51 -11.84 30.36
CA ILE A 221 -10.87 -10.58 29.70
C ILE A 221 -12.38 -10.28 29.85
N CYS A 222 -13.26 -11.27 29.67
CA CYS A 222 -14.70 -11.07 29.81
C CYS A 222 -15.13 -10.77 31.26
N ALA A 223 -14.43 -11.35 32.24
CA ALA A 223 -14.70 -11.17 33.66
C ALA A 223 -14.22 -9.79 34.16
N THR A 224 -12.96 -9.42 33.88
CA THR A 224 -12.35 -8.20 34.44
C THR A 224 -12.42 -7.00 33.50
N GLY A 225 -12.65 -7.24 32.21
CA GLY A 225 -12.49 -6.25 31.17
C GLY A 225 -11.03 -6.06 30.77
N LEU A 226 -10.81 -5.21 29.77
CA LEU A 226 -9.48 -4.80 29.34
C LEU A 226 -9.46 -3.29 29.13
N PHE A 227 -8.33 -2.64 29.37
CA PHE A 227 -8.23 -1.20 29.18
C PHE A 227 -8.47 -0.83 27.71
N GLY A 228 -9.51 -0.04 27.44
CA GLY A 228 -10.02 0.26 26.10
C GLY A 228 -11.17 -0.65 25.61
N LEU A 229 -11.41 -1.80 26.27
CA LEU A 229 -12.52 -2.72 25.99
C LEU A 229 -13.32 -2.98 27.28
N PRO A 230 -14.38 -2.20 27.57
CA PRO A 230 -15.17 -2.32 28.80
C PRO A 230 -16.16 -3.50 28.75
N ILE A 231 -15.72 -4.67 28.28
CA ILE A 231 -16.53 -5.87 28.06
C ILE A 231 -17.15 -6.41 29.35
N ALA A 232 -16.49 -6.21 30.50
CA ALA A 232 -17.03 -6.57 31.82
C ALA A 232 -18.34 -5.85 32.17
N ARG A 233 -18.62 -4.70 31.54
CA ARG A 233 -19.85 -3.93 31.74
C ARG A 233 -21.02 -4.42 30.89
N GLN A 234 -20.76 -5.35 29.96
CA GLN A 234 -21.79 -5.94 29.12
C GLN A 234 -22.60 -6.98 29.89
N ASN A 235 -23.84 -7.21 29.47
CA ASN A 235 -24.70 -8.21 30.10
C ASN A 235 -24.10 -9.63 29.95
N GLU A 236 -24.54 -10.55 30.81
CA GLU A 236 -24.03 -11.92 30.85
C GLU A 236 -24.20 -12.67 29.53
N LYS A 237 -25.31 -12.44 28.82
CA LYS A 237 -25.57 -13.05 27.50
C LYS A 237 -24.53 -12.62 26.46
N SER A 238 -24.19 -11.33 26.41
CA SER A 238 -23.19 -10.78 25.49
C SER A 238 -21.78 -11.25 25.82
N ARG A 239 -21.46 -11.44 27.11
CA ARG A 239 -20.17 -12.01 27.52
C ARG A 239 -20.07 -13.50 27.19
N ALA A 240 -21.12 -14.27 27.43
CA ALA A 240 -21.18 -15.71 27.13
C ALA A 240 -21.07 -15.99 25.62
N ALA A 241 -21.68 -15.15 24.78
CA ALA A 241 -21.61 -15.27 23.32
C ALA A 241 -20.20 -15.09 22.72
N LEU A 242 -19.24 -14.57 23.48
CA LEU A 242 -17.84 -14.42 23.06
C LEU A 242 -16.96 -15.60 23.47
N LEU A 243 -17.49 -16.51 24.31
CA LEU A 243 -16.82 -17.71 24.79
C LEU A 243 -17.27 -18.99 24.06
N THR A 244 -18.34 -18.89 23.25
CA THR A 244 -18.83 -19.92 22.32
C THR A 244 -18.14 -19.82 20.97
#